data_AF-A0A023B7S2-F1
#
_entry.id   AF-A0A023B7S2-F1
#
_cell.length_a   1.000
_cell.length_b   1.000
_cell.length_c   1.000
_cell.angle_alpha   90.00
_cell.angle_beta   90.00
_cell.angle_gamma   90.00
#
_symmetry.space_group_name_H-M   'P 1'
#
loop_
_entity.id
_entity.type
_entity.pdbx_description
1 polymer ?
#
loop_
_entity_poly.entity_id
_entity_poly.type
_entity_poly.pdbx_seq_one_letter_code
_entity_poly.pdbx_strand_id
1 'polypeptide(L)'
;MQSPVKGVYRSPEERERENLRVRAKYAQRAHQRKVELYFKALDIVRQKEQCTDRQLTFSVKYASQYGERVVLVGDIPILGNWIAANGVPMNWNEGCNWSVTLTVPYSTHTLHYKYVVVTDGAETNRGVKWEWGNNHRLEIGEGDASPCNITDEWGAGTSPA
;
A
#
# COMPACT_ATOMS: atom_id res chain seq x y z
N MET A 1 -18.01 42.93 -61.57
CA MET A 1 -19.37 42.55 -61.14
C MET A 1 -19.25 41.22 -60.40
N GLN A 2 -19.44 41.21 -59.08
CA GLN A 2 -19.23 40.03 -58.25
C GLN A 2 -20.59 39.60 -57.68
N SER A 3 -21.08 38.45 -58.14
CA SER A 3 -22.38 37.92 -57.73
C SER A 3 -22.35 37.44 -56.28
N PRO A 4 -23.44 37.60 -55.49
CA PRO A 4 -23.47 37.17 -54.10
C PRO A 4 -23.60 35.65 -54.00
N VAL A 5 -22.81 35.04 -53.13
CA VAL A 5 -22.88 33.61 -52.80
C VAL A 5 -24.25 33.33 -52.17
N LYS A 6 -25.08 32.53 -52.84
CA LYS A 6 -26.38 32.08 -52.29
C LYS A 6 -26.11 31.22 -51.05
N GLY A 7 -26.45 31.74 -49.88
CA GLY A 7 -26.54 30.94 -48.67
C GLY A 7 -27.64 29.89 -48.83
N VAL A 8 -27.30 28.61 -48.71
CA VAL A 8 -28.26 27.51 -48.78
C VAL A 8 -29.21 27.63 -47.58
N TYR A 9 -30.44 28.10 -47.81
CA TYR A 9 -31.46 28.18 -46.77
C TYR A 9 -31.97 26.76 -46.49
N ARG A 10 -31.62 26.23 -45.32
CA ARG A 10 -32.03 24.90 -44.86
C ARG A 10 -33.41 25.01 -44.20
N SER A 11 -34.37 24.17 -44.59
CA SER A 11 -35.75 24.28 -44.10
C SER A 11 -35.82 24.05 -42.57
N PRO A 12 -36.85 24.56 -41.87
CA PRO A 12 -37.01 24.32 -40.43
C PRO A 12 -37.01 22.84 -40.05
N GLU A 13 -37.65 21.99 -40.86
CA GLU A 13 -37.70 20.53 -40.65
C GLU A 13 -36.34 19.86 -40.85
N GLU A 14 -35.56 20.29 -41.84
CA GLU A 14 -34.22 19.77 -42.07
C GLU A 14 -33.27 20.13 -40.93
N ARG A 15 -33.39 21.36 -40.40
CA ARG A 15 -32.66 21.81 -39.21
C ARG A 15 -33.05 21.00 -37.98
N GLU A 16 -34.32 20.68 -37.79
CA GLU A 16 -34.79 19.89 -36.66
C GLU A 16 -34.30 18.43 -36.74
N ARG A 17 -34.37 17.79 -37.91
CA ARG A 17 -33.81 16.45 -38.14
C ARG A 17 -32.32 16.40 -37.86
N GLU A 18 -31.58 17.43 -38.29
CA GLU A 18 -30.16 17.52 -38.03
C GLU A 18 -29.85 17.78 -36.55
N ASN A 19 -30.61 18.67 -35.89
CA ASN A 19 -30.52 18.90 -34.46
C ASN A 19 -30.78 17.63 -33.65
N LEU A 20 -31.79 16.84 -34.03
CA LEU A 20 -32.10 15.54 -33.42
C LEU A 20 -30.96 14.55 -33.64
N ARG A 21 -30.42 14.44 -34.85
CA ARG A 21 -29.27 13.58 -35.16
C ARG A 21 -28.04 13.98 -34.36
N VAL A 22 -27.78 15.27 -34.25
CA VAL A 22 -26.66 15.84 -33.50
C VAL A 22 -26.82 15.56 -32.01
N ARG A 23 -27.99 15.81 -31.43
CA ARG A 23 -28.31 15.48 -30.03
C ARG A 23 -28.19 13.99 -29.74
N ALA A 24 -28.72 13.13 -30.61
CA ALA A 24 -28.59 11.69 -30.50
C ALA A 24 -27.12 11.24 -30.55
N LYS A 25 -26.32 11.80 -31.47
CA LYS A 25 -24.87 11.56 -31.55
C LYS A 25 -24.13 11.99 -30.29
N TYR A 26 -24.45 13.15 -29.72
CA TYR A 26 -23.86 13.61 -28.47
C TYR A 26 -24.27 12.73 -27.29
N ALA A 27 -25.53 12.33 -27.20
CA ALA A 27 -26.03 11.41 -26.18
C ALA A 27 -25.33 10.04 -26.26
N GLN A 28 -25.18 9.48 -27.47
CA GLN A 28 -24.48 8.22 -27.70
C GLN A 28 -23.00 8.31 -27.31
N ARG A 29 -22.31 9.40 -27.67
CA ARG A 29 -20.91 9.64 -27.28
C ARG A 29 -20.76 9.80 -25.76
N ALA A 30 -21.69 10.50 -25.11
CA ALA A 30 -21.70 10.64 -23.66
C ALA A 30 -21.92 9.29 -22.97
N HIS A 31 -22.84 8.46 -23.49
CA HIS A 31 -23.06 7.11 -23.00
C HIS A 31 -21.83 6.22 -23.18
N GLN A 32 -21.22 6.20 -24.38
CA GLN A 32 -19.99 5.44 -24.64
C GLN A 32 -18.85 5.85 -23.71
N ARG A 33 -18.62 7.16 -23.52
CA ARG A 33 -17.61 7.66 -22.57
C ARG A 33 -17.91 7.21 -21.14
N LYS A 34 -19.17 7.28 -20.72
CA LYS A 34 -19.59 6.84 -19.38
C LYS A 34 -19.35 5.34 -19.20
N VAL A 35 -19.70 4.53 -20.19
CA VAL A 35 -19.47 3.08 -20.20
C VAL A 35 -17.96 2.76 -20.15
N GLU A 36 -17.15 3.42 -20.98
CA GLU A 36 -15.69 3.27 -20.98
C GLU A 36 -15.08 3.61 -19.63
N LEU A 37 -15.51 4.72 -19.01
CA LEU A 37 -15.06 5.12 -17.68
C LEU A 37 -15.42 4.07 -16.62
N TYR A 38 -16.64 3.50 -16.67
CA TYR A 38 -17.02 2.45 -15.73
C TYR A 38 -16.20 1.18 -15.93
N PHE A 39 -15.95 0.74 -17.15
CA PHE A 39 -15.11 -0.43 -17.40
C PHE A 39 -13.69 -0.22 -16.85
N LYS A 40 -13.08 0.95 -17.12
CA LYS A 40 -11.76 1.29 -16.55
C LYS A 40 -11.76 1.30 -15.02
N ALA A 41 -12.80 1.88 -14.41
CA ALA A 41 -12.93 1.90 -12.95
C ALA A 41 -13.11 0.49 -12.37
N LEU A 42 -13.90 -0.36 -13.02
CA LEU A 42 -14.09 -1.76 -12.63
C LEU A 42 -12.79 -2.56 -12.72
N ASP A 43 -12.00 -2.37 -13.77
CA ASP A 43 -10.70 -3.02 -13.91
C ASP A 43 -9.73 -2.61 -12.78
N ILE A 44 -9.72 -1.33 -12.40
CA ILE A 44 -8.93 -0.83 -11.26
C ILE A 44 -9.38 -1.49 -9.95
N VAL A 45 -10.69 -1.56 -9.69
CA VAL A 45 -11.22 -2.20 -8.48
C VAL A 45 -10.85 -3.68 -8.46
N ARG A 46 -11.04 -4.38 -9.58
CA ARG A 46 -10.68 -5.79 -9.72
C ARG A 46 -9.20 -6.04 -9.52
N GLN A 47 -8.32 -5.20 -10.06
CA GLN A 47 -6.87 -5.29 -9.82
C GLN A 47 -6.53 -5.09 -8.34
N LYS A 48 -7.14 -4.11 -7.67
CA LYS A 48 -6.97 -3.91 -6.23
C LYS A 48 -7.43 -5.10 -5.40
N GLU A 49 -8.53 -5.74 -5.80
CA GLU A 49 -9.04 -6.96 -5.17
C GLU A 49 -8.17 -8.19 -5.45
N GLN A 50 -7.45 -8.21 -6.57
CA GLN A 50 -6.58 -9.32 -6.99
C GLN A 50 -5.14 -9.24 -6.46
N CYS A 51 -4.71 -8.08 -5.98
CA CYS A 51 -3.46 -7.90 -5.26
C CYS A 51 -3.57 -8.55 -3.86
N THR A 52 -3.33 -9.86 -3.80
CA THR A 52 -3.36 -10.64 -2.55
C THR A 52 -2.30 -10.17 -1.58
N ASP A 53 -2.62 -10.18 -0.28
CA ASP A 53 -1.63 -9.91 0.77
C ASP A 53 -0.39 -10.81 0.59
N ARG A 54 0.78 -10.26 0.94
CA ARG A 54 2.06 -10.94 0.85
C ARG A 54 2.63 -11.23 2.23
N GLN A 55 3.39 -12.31 2.36
CA GLN A 55 4.03 -12.68 3.63
C GLN A 55 5.48 -12.22 3.68
N LEU A 56 5.85 -11.53 4.75
CA LEU A 56 7.20 -11.11 5.07
C LEU A 56 7.63 -11.78 6.37
N THR A 57 8.77 -12.46 6.38
CA THR A 57 9.33 -13.08 7.59
C THR A 57 10.55 -12.29 8.03
N PHE A 58 10.44 -11.64 9.18
CA PHE A 58 11.53 -10.90 9.80
C PHE A 58 12.28 -11.80 10.77
N SER A 59 13.60 -11.67 10.81
CA SER A 59 14.45 -12.40 11.75
C SER A 59 15.62 -11.55 12.21
N VAL A 60 15.91 -11.61 13.52
CA VAL A 60 17.01 -10.86 14.14
C VAL A 60 17.64 -11.71 15.26
N LYS A 61 18.97 -11.65 15.36
CA LYS A 61 19.67 -12.26 16.49
C LYS A 61 19.73 -11.30 17.68
N TYR A 62 19.19 -11.74 18.81
CA TYR A 62 19.25 -10.97 20.06
C TYR A 62 19.22 -11.89 21.29
N ALA A 63 20.23 -11.77 22.15
CA ALA A 63 20.31 -12.50 23.42
C ALA A 63 19.50 -11.75 24.50
N SER A 64 18.28 -12.22 24.76
CA SER A 64 17.38 -11.66 25.76
C SER A 64 17.64 -12.23 27.16
N GLN A 65 17.22 -11.48 28.18
CA GLN A 65 17.17 -11.96 29.56
C GLN A 65 15.83 -12.62 29.89
N TYR A 66 15.75 -13.27 31.06
CA TYR A 66 14.49 -13.85 31.53
C TYR A 66 13.43 -12.76 31.71
N GLY A 67 12.22 -12.99 31.17
CA GLY A 67 11.12 -12.03 31.20
C GLY A 67 11.22 -10.91 30.15
N GLU A 68 12.21 -10.95 29.25
CA GLU A 68 12.27 -10.06 28.09
C GLU A 68 11.71 -10.75 26.83
N ARG A 69 11.01 -9.99 26.00
CA ARG A 69 10.54 -10.39 24.68
C ARG A 69 10.91 -9.36 23.62
N VAL A 70 11.18 -9.81 22.41
CA VAL A 70 11.40 -8.92 21.27
C VAL A 70 10.07 -8.68 20.55
N VAL A 71 9.80 -7.42 20.22
CA VAL A 71 8.66 -6.98 19.43
C VAL A 71 9.15 -6.18 18.22
N LEU A 72 8.45 -6.31 17.11
CA LEU A 72 8.67 -5.56 15.88
C LEU A 72 7.68 -4.40 15.82
N VAL A 73 8.19 -3.18 15.60
CA VAL A 73 7.39 -1.95 15.47
C VAL A 73 7.76 -1.20 14.20
N GLY A 74 6.87 -0.35 13.71
CA GLY A 74 7.12 0.39 12.46
C GLY A 74 6.06 1.41 12.12
N ASP A 75 6.17 1.98 10.93
CA ASP A 75 5.38 3.11 10.44
C ASP A 75 3.98 2.76 9.92
N ILE A 76 3.64 1.47 9.85
CA ILE A 76 2.33 0.99 9.40
C ILE A 76 1.45 0.50 10.56
N PRO A 77 0.11 0.51 10.40
CA PRO A 77 -0.82 0.12 11.48
C PRO A 77 -0.61 -1.29 12.03
N ILE A 78 -0.29 -2.27 11.17
CA ILE A 78 -0.03 -3.65 11.60
C ILE A 78 1.23 -3.76 12.48
N LEU A 79 2.16 -2.80 12.38
CA LEU A 79 3.35 -2.70 13.22
C LEU A 79 3.18 -1.70 14.37
N GLY A 80 1.96 -1.27 14.66
CA GLY A 80 1.64 -0.47 15.83
C GLY A 80 1.97 1.02 15.72
N ASN A 81 2.33 1.55 14.53
CA ASN A 81 2.63 2.97 14.31
C ASN A 81 3.65 3.53 15.32
N TRP A 82 4.79 2.87 15.47
CA TRP A 82 5.86 3.21 16.43
C TRP A 82 5.48 3.15 17.92
N ILE A 83 4.35 2.52 18.26
CA ILE A 83 3.93 2.31 19.65
C ILE A 83 4.34 0.89 20.06
N ALA A 84 5.35 0.77 20.93
CA ALA A 84 5.89 -0.52 21.39
C ALA A 84 4.85 -1.45 22.03
N ALA A 85 3.84 -0.90 22.71
CA ALA A 85 2.73 -1.68 23.28
C ALA A 85 1.84 -2.35 22.20
N ASN A 86 1.81 -1.77 21.00
CA ASN A 86 1.07 -2.27 19.84
C ASN A 86 1.98 -3.00 18.83
N GLY A 87 3.26 -3.19 19.16
CA GLY A 87 4.21 -3.91 18.32
C GLY A 87 3.86 -5.38 18.22
N VAL A 88 4.33 -6.02 17.15
CA VAL A 88 4.07 -7.45 16.93
C VAL A 88 5.11 -8.27 17.71
N PRO A 89 4.69 -9.15 18.64
CA PRO A 89 5.62 -10.01 19.35
C PRO A 89 6.29 -11.01 18.42
N MET A 90 7.61 -11.17 18.57
CA MET A 90 8.39 -12.15 17.84
C MET A 90 8.50 -13.46 18.63
N ASN A 91 8.69 -14.56 17.90
CA ASN A 91 8.92 -15.87 18.48
C ASN A 91 10.42 -16.08 18.69
N TRP A 92 10.82 -16.49 19.89
CA TRP A 92 12.20 -16.91 20.17
C TRP A 92 12.43 -18.30 19.59
N ASN A 93 13.57 -18.49 18.91
CA ASN A 93 14.05 -19.76 18.39
C ASN A 93 15.48 -20.04 18.90
N GLU A 94 15.94 -21.26 18.68
CA GLU A 94 17.30 -21.68 19.02
C GLU A 94 18.37 -20.73 18.46
N GLY A 95 19.46 -20.55 19.21
CA GLY A 95 20.56 -19.66 18.81
C GLY A 95 20.28 -18.17 19.01
N CYS A 96 19.36 -17.81 19.92
CA CYS A 96 18.94 -16.44 20.19
C CYS A 96 18.36 -15.73 18.96
N ASN A 97 17.67 -16.48 18.10
CA ASN A 97 17.09 -15.96 16.88
C ASN A 97 15.60 -15.67 17.08
N TRP A 98 15.21 -14.42 16.93
CA TRP A 98 13.81 -13.99 17.01
C TRP A 98 13.24 -13.91 15.61
N SER A 99 12.04 -14.44 15.39
CA SER A 99 11.37 -14.35 14.09
C SER A 99 9.87 -14.08 14.18
N VAL A 100 9.32 -13.42 13.16
CA VAL A 100 7.89 -13.21 12.99
C VAL A 100 7.53 -13.16 11.52
N THR A 101 6.41 -13.78 11.15
CA THR A 101 5.85 -13.68 9.80
C THR A 101 4.63 -12.77 9.83
N LEU A 102 4.62 -11.78 8.95
CA LEU A 102 3.58 -10.76 8.81
C LEU A 102 2.94 -10.85 7.44
N THR A 103 1.63 -10.77 7.42
CA THR A 103 0.86 -10.60 6.19
C THR A 103 0.62 -9.12 5.99
N VAL A 104 1.21 -8.53 4.95
CA VAL A 104 1.05 -7.11 4.61
C VAL A 104 0.29 -6.94 3.30
N PRO A 105 -0.47 -5.83 3.13
CA PRO A 105 -1.12 -5.54 1.86
C PRO A 105 -0.10 -5.49 0.73
N TYR A 106 -0.49 -6.00 -0.45
CA TYR A 106 0.38 -5.93 -1.62
C TYR A 106 0.71 -4.48 -2.04
N SER A 107 -0.12 -3.51 -1.67
CA SER A 107 0.14 -2.08 -1.90
C SER A 107 1.26 -1.50 -1.03
N THR A 108 1.79 -2.26 -0.07
CA THR A 108 2.92 -1.82 0.75
C THR A 108 4.20 -2.02 -0.03
N HIS A 109 4.79 -0.91 -0.49
CA HIS A 109 6.04 -0.90 -1.26
C HIS A 109 7.26 -0.54 -0.42
N THR A 110 7.06 0.18 0.68
CA THR A 110 8.11 0.58 1.60
C THR A 110 7.65 0.43 3.03
N LEU A 111 8.58 0.05 3.91
CA LEU A 111 8.35 -0.14 5.33
C LEU A 111 9.52 0.44 6.11
N HIS A 112 9.23 1.19 7.17
CA HIS A 112 10.22 1.53 8.19
C HIS A 112 9.87 0.81 9.48
N TYR A 113 10.87 0.15 10.07
CA TYR A 113 10.65 -0.66 11.26
C TYR A 113 11.85 -0.66 12.18
N LYS A 114 11.63 -1.13 13.40
CA LYS A 114 12.65 -1.27 14.43
C LYS A 114 12.32 -2.43 15.36
N TYR A 115 13.35 -3.08 15.88
CA TYR A 115 13.24 -4.09 16.93
C TYR A 115 13.27 -3.43 18.31
N VAL A 116 12.41 -3.92 19.20
CA VAL A 116 12.25 -3.38 20.55
C VAL A 116 12.16 -4.54 21.54
N VAL A 117 12.87 -4.43 22.65
CA VAL A 117 12.77 -5.37 23.78
C VAL A 117 11.80 -4.81 24.80
N VAL A 118 10.85 -5.64 25.21
CA VAL A 118 9.86 -5.33 26.24
C VAL A 118 10.02 -6.32 27.39
N THR A 119 10.06 -5.82 28.62
CA THR A 119 10.05 -6.66 29.83
C THR A 119 8.62 -6.89 30.31
N ASP A 120 8.25 -8.14 30.56
CA ASP A 120 6.94 -8.51 31.08
C ASP A 120 6.68 -7.85 32.45
N GLY A 121 5.45 -7.39 32.69
CA GLY A 121 5.07 -6.67 33.90
C GLY A 121 5.48 -5.19 33.96
N ALA A 122 6.12 -4.67 32.91
CA ALA A 122 6.37 -3.24 32.80
C ALA A 122 5.08 -2.49 32.42
N GLU A 123 4.42 -1.92 33.43
CA GLU A 123 3.35 -0.94 33.22
C GLU A 123 3.95 0.33 32.62
N THR A 124 3.89 0.45 31.29
CA THR A 124 4.20 1.65 30.48
C THR A 124 5.65 2.19 30.53
N ASN A 125 6.33 2.17 29.38
CA ASN A 125 7.63 2.79 29.05
C ASN A 125 8.87 2.49 29.92
N ARG A 126 8.74 1.97 31.14
CA ARG A 126 9.89 1.68 32.03
C ARG A 126 10.66 0.41 31.68
N GLY A 127 10.10 -0.46 30.84
CA GLY A 127 10.70 -1.72 30.40
C GLY A 127 10.81 -1.85 28.89
N VAL A 128 10.90 -0.73 28.17
CA VAL A 128 11.01 -0.71 26.69
C VAL A 128 12.42 -0.28 26.30
N LYS A 129 13.15 -1.14 25.59
CA LYS A 129 14.49 -0.85 25.05
C LYS A 129 14.45 -0.97 23.53
N TRP A 130 14.67 0.14 22.84
CA TRP A 130 14.77 0.15 21.38
C TRP A 130 16.14 -0.38 20.96
N GLU A 131 16.24 -1.01 19.80
CA GLU A 131 17.55 -1.25 19.20
C GLU A 131 18.29 0.07 18.98
N TRP A 132 19.61 0.03 18.97
CA TRP A 132 20.42 1.21 18.74
C TRP A 132 20.47 1.57 17.25
N GLY A 133 21.10 2.68 16.90
CA GLY A 133 21.19 3.10 15.50
C GLY A 133 19.86 3.54 14.87
N ASN A 134 19.90 3.60 13.55
CA ASN A 134 18.83 4.09 12.68
C ASN A 134 17.67 3.09 12.56
N ASN A 135 16.58 3.50 11.92
CA ASN A 135 15.48 2.60 11.59
C ASN A 135 15.88 1.69 10.42
N HIS A 136 15.35 0.47 10.39
CA HIS A 136 15.45 -0.38 9.21
C HIS A 136 14.49 0.13 8.13
N ARG A 137 14.86 -0.07 6.87
CA ARG A 137 14.03 0.26 5.70
C ARG A 137 14.02 -0.90 4.72
N LEU A 138 12.83 -1.36 4.40
CA LEU A 138 12.58 -2.41 3.43
C LEU A 138 11.85 -1.83 2.22
N GLU A 139 12.40 -2.04 1.03
CA GLU A 139 11.69 -1.87 -0.23
C GLU A 139 11.16 -3.22 -0.71
N ILE A 140 9.89 -3.28 -1.06
CA ILE A 140 9.22 -4.51 -1.47
C ILE A 140 8.84 -4.37 -2.95
N GLY A 141 9.43 -5.21 -3.80
CA GLY A 141 9.22 -5.16 -5.24
C GLY A 141 7.80 -5.52 -5.66
N GLU A 142 7.36 -5.03 -6.81
CA GLU A 142 6.08 -5.39 -7.45
C GLU A 142 6.10 -6.80 -8.10
N GLY A 143 7.21 -7.54 -7.99
CA GLY A 143 7.32 -8.91 -8.52
C GLY A 143 7.37 -10.02 -7.47
N ASP A 144 7.50 -9.66 -6.20
CA ASP A 144 7.79 -10.63 -5.14
C ASP A 144 6.50 -11.26 -4.59
N ALA A 145 5.97 -12.23 -5.33
CA ALA A 145 4.91 -13.13 -4.85
C ALA A 145 5.45 -14.23 -3.91
N SER A 146 6.77 -14.29 -3.72
CA SER A 146 7.45 -15.24 -2.84
C SER A 146 7.53 -14.70 -1.41
N PRO A 147 7.51 -15.58 -0.38
CA PRO A 147 7.77 -15.15 0.99
C PRO A 147 9.15 -14.47 1.06
N CYS A 148 9.15 -13.20 1.42
CA CYS A 148 10.38 -12.42 1.57
C CYS A 148 10.93 -12.69 2.97
N ASN A 149 12.13 -13.25 3.05
CA ASN A 149 12.83 -13.46 4.31
C ASN A 149 13.82 -12.32 4.53
N ILE A 150 13.61 -11.58 5.61
CA ILE A 150 14.45 -10.46 6.03
C ILE A 150 15.26 -10.93 7.23
N THR A 151 16.58 -10.87 7.11
CA THR A 151 17.52 -11.24 8.17
C THR A 151 18.33 -10.02 8.54
N ASP A 152 18.08 -9.49 9.73
CA ASP A 152 18.69 -8.27 10.22
C ASP A 152 19.72 -8.55 11.31
N GLU A 153 20.62 -7.59 11.48
CA GLU A 153 21.48 -7.47 12.64
C GLU A 153 20.95 -6.36 13.55
N TRP A 154 20.98 -6.60 14.86
CA TRP A 154 20.47 -5.67 15.85
C TRP A 154 21.21 -4.32 15.78
N GLY A 155 20.48 -3.24 15.52
CA GLY A 155 20.98 -1.88 15.43
C GLY A 155 21.61 -1.49 14.09
N ALA A 156 21.53 -2.36 13.07
CA ALA A 156 22.09 -2.13 11.73
C ALA A 156 21.14 -1.37 10.78
N GLY A 157 20.20 -0.58 11.30
CA GLY A 157 19.25 0.17 10.49
C GLY A 157 19.92 1.18 9.55
N THR A 158 19.32 1.42 8.39
CA THR A 158 19.89 2.25 7.30
C THR A 158 19.13 3.54 7.05
N SER A 159 17.94 3.72 7.61
CA SER A 159 17.09 4.89 7.40
C SER A 159 17.15 5.87 8.57
N PRO A 160 17.49 7.15 8.34
CA PRO A 160 17.49 8.15 9.40
C PRO A 160 16.10 8.27 10.05
N ALA A 161 16.10 8.59 11.35
CA ALA A 161 14.91 8.75 12.17
C ALA A 161 14.07 9.98 11.76
#